data_AF-A0A6C0KZJ7-F1
#
_entry.id   AF-A0A6C0KZJ7-F1
#
_cell.length_a   1.000
_cell.length_b   1.000
_cell.length_c   1.000
_cell.angle_alpha   90.00
_cell.angle_beta   90.00
_cell.angle_gamma   90.00
#
_symmetry.space_group_name_H-M   'P 1'
#
loop_
_entity.id
_entity.type
_entity.pdbx_description
1 polymer ?
#
loop_
_entity_poly.entity_id
_entity_poly.type
_entity_poly.pdbx_seq_one_letter_code
_entity_poly.pdbx_strand_id
1 'polypeptide(L)'
;MREPRLLDYYSKYLQCFDVIDKMNDEYTDLEEKNKELQKEIQFLNKIFEDFRNSAVFNLVRAKTLDGREIWFDRIKPGVDKKFLETLVRDEKIQYLIDNCNPRCER
;
A
#
# COMPACT_ATOMS: atom_id res chain seq x y z
N MET A 1 -7.01 56.75 36.37
CA MET A 1 -6.90 55.38 35.81
C MET A 1 -6.62 54.44 36.96
N ARG A 2 -7.46 53.43 37.22
CA ARG A 2 -7.15 52.37 38.18
C ARG A 2 -6.39 51.28 37.44
N GLU A 3 -5.19 50.94 37.90
CA GLU A 3 -4.44 49.80 37.37
C GLU A 3 -5.27 48.52 37.56
N PRO A 4 -5.39 47.66 36.53
CA PRO A 4 -6.04 46.38 36.69
C PRO A 4 -5.27 45.59 37.74
N ARG A 5 -5.98 45.10 38.77
CA ARG A 5 -5.35 44.25 39.78
C ARG A 5 -4.93 42.95 39.10
N LEU A 6 -3.73 42.43 39.40
CA LEU A 6 -3.22 41.16 38.85
C LEU A 6 -4.29 40.04 38.84
N LEU A 7 -5.15 40.01 39.86
CA LEU A 7 -6.28 39.08 40.00
C LEU A 7 -7.32 39.14 38.86
N ASP A 8 -7.55 40.30 38.25
CA ASP A 8 -8.49 40.46 37.13
C ASP A 8 -7.91 39.91 35.80
N TYR A 9 -6.58 39.85 35.69
CA TYR A 9 -5.91 39.25 34.54
C TYR A 9 -6.04 37.72 34.59
N TYR A 10 -5.67 37.09 35.70
CA TYR A 10 -5.73 35.63 35.83
C TYR A 10 -7.16 35.07 35.81
N SER A 11 -8.13 35.80 36.38
CA SER A 11 -9.55 35.38 36.33
C SER A 11 -10.14 35.41 34.92
N LYS A 12 -9.67 36.33 34.05
CA LYS A 12 -10.14 36.46 32.67
C LYS A 12 -9.54 35.41 31.71
N TYR A 13 -8.35 34.90 32.03
CA TYR A 13 -7.64 33.91 31.20
C TYR A 13 -7.61 32.50 31.82
N LEU A 14 -8.30 32.25 32.93
CA LEU A 14 -8.38 30.93 33.56
C LEU A 14 -8.86 29.85 32.58
N GLN A 15 -9.85 30.18 31.76
CA GLN A 15 -10.39 29.30 30.70
C GLN A 15 -9.37 29.00 29.60
N CYS A 16 -8.36 29.87 29.39
CA CYS A 16 -7.31 29.61 28.42
C CYS A 16 -6.34 28.52 28.89
N PHE A 17 -6.11 28.41 30.20
CA PHE A 17 -5.30 27.32 30.76
C PHE A 17 -5.99 25.96 30.56
N ASP A 18 -7.30 25.87 30.83
CA ASP A 18 -8.07 24.64 30.59
C ASP A 18 -8.06 24.20 29.12
N VAL A 19 -8.04 25.17 28.19
CA VAL A 19 -7.94 24.89 26.74
C VAL A 19 -6.53 24.41 26.37
N ILE A 20 -5.49 25.03 26.94
CA ILE A 20 -4.10 24.62 26.71
C ILE A 20 -3.87 23.19 27.23
N ASP A 21 -4.37 22.87 28.42
CA ASP A 21 -4.24 21.53 29.01
C ASP A 21 -4.95 20.48 28.14
N LYS A 22 -6.19 20.75 27.71
CA LYS A 22 -6.91 19.87 26.78
C LYS A 22 -6.19 19.68 25.45
N MET A 23 -5.62 20.75 24.90
CA MET A 23 -4.85 20.67 23.65
C MET A 23 -3.58 19.83 23.82
N ASN A 24 -2.93 19.90 24.98
CA ASN A 24 -1.74 19.09 25.28
C ASN A 24 -2.12 17.61 25.45
N ASP A 25 -3.24 17.32 26.10
CA ASP A 25 -3.76 15.96 26.25
C ASP A 25 -4.11 15.36 24.87
N GLU A 26 -4.86 16.10 24.04
CA GLU A 26 -5.21 15.70 22.68
C GLU A 26 -3.97 15.49 21.79
N TYR A 27 -2.96 16.36 21.93
CA TYR A 27 -1.70 16.22 21.22
C TYR A 27 -0.99 14.92 21.60
N THR A 28 -0.94 14.62 22.90
CA THR A 28 -0.30 13.40 23.42
C THR A 28 -1.00 12.15 22.90
N ASP A 29 -2.34 12.11 22.99
CA ASP A 29 -3.17 11.02 22.47
C ASP A 29 -2.97 10.79 20.96
N LEU A 30 -2.90 11.89 20.20
CA LEU A 30 -2.67 11.82 18.75
C LEU A 30 -1.26 11.34 18.42
N GLU A 31 -0.25 11.77 19.19
CA GLU A 31 1.12 11.33 19.01
C GLU A 31 1.27 9.83 19.27
N GLU A 32 0.64 9.31 20.33
CA GLU A 32 0.63 7.88 20.64
C GLU A 32 -0.05 7.07 19.54
N LYS A 33 -1.25 7.48 19.10
CA LYS A 33 -1.96 6.81 17.98
C LYS A 33 -1.15 6.83 16.70
N ASN A 34 -0.46 7.93 16.40
CA ASN A 34 0.38 8.02 15.20
C ASN A 34 1.57 7.05 15.30
N LYS A 35 2.21 6.94 16.46
CA LYS A 35 3.28 5.96 16.71
C LYS A 35 2.78 4.52 16.56
N GLU A 36 1.58 4.21 17.04
CA GLU A 36 0.96 2.89 16.88
C GLU A 36 0.67 2.57 15.40
N LEU A 37 0.02 3.49 14.69
CA LEU A 37 -0.27 3.33 13.25
C LEU A 37 1.01 3.18 12.42
N GLN A 38 2.06 3.93 12.74
CA GLN A 38 3.36 3.77 12.07
C GLN A 38 3.94 2.37 12.27
N LYS A 39 3.85 1.81 13.49
CA LYS A 39 4.29 0.44 13.76
C LYS A 39 3.45 -0.59 12.99
N GLU A 40 2.14 -0.39 12.92
CA GLU A 40 1.24 -1.28 12.18
C GLU A 40 1.52 -1.26 10.68
N ILE A 41 1.72 -0.07 10.10
CA ILE A 41 2.13 0.09 8.70
C ILE A 41 3.49 -0.59 8.46
N GLN A 42 4.47 -0.41 9.33
CA GLN A 42 5.77 -1.07 9.21
C GLN A 42 5.65 -2.60 9.28
N PHE A 43 4.82 -3.12 10.17
CA PHE A 43 4.55 -4.55 10.28
C PHE A 43 3.89 -5.11 9.02
N LEU A 44 2.84 -4.45 8.52
CA LEU A 44 2.16 -4.85 7.28
C LEU A 44 3.11 -4.79 6.10
N ASN A 45 3.88 -3.71 5.94
CA ASN A 45 4.86 -3.58 4.88
C ASN A 45 5.93 -4.66 4.95
N LYS A 46 6.39 -5.04 6.15
CA LYS A 46 7.36 -6.13 6.32
C LYS A 46 6.84 -7.47 5.80
N ILE A 47 5.55 -7.77 5.98
CA ILE A 47 4.93 -8.97 5.39
C ILE A 47 5.05 -8.91 3.86
N PHE A 48 4.88 -7.73 3.25
CA PHE A 48 4.97 -7.54 1.81
C PHE A 48 6.39 -7.24 1.28
N GLU A 49 7.40 -7.06 2.13
CA GLU A 49 8.80 -6.84 1.71
C GLU A 49 9.40 -8.12 1.12
N ASP A 50 9.12 -9.28 1.72
CA ASP A 50 9.55 -10.59 1.20
C ASP A 50 8.80 -10.98 -0.08
N PHE A 51 7.55 -10.51 -0.21
CA PHE A 51 6.75 -10.66 -1.42
C PHE A 51 6.78 -9.38 -2.23
N ARG A 52 7.90 -9.11 -2.93
CA ARG A 52 7.93 -8.15 -4.05
C ARG A 52 6.90 -8.55 -5.12
N ASN A 53 5.62 -8.24 -4.89
CA ASN A 53 4.45 -8.14 -5.78
C ASN A 53 4.31 -9.05 -7.02
N SER A 54 5.04 -10.15 -7.16
CA SER A 54 5.02 -10.96 -8.38
C SER A 54 4.37 -12.32 -8.20
N ALA A 55 4.72 -13.05 -7.14
CA ALA A 55 4.53 -14.50 -7.17
C ALA A 55 3.05 -14.93 -7.15
N VAL A 56 2.18 -14.30 -6.37
CA VAL A 56 0.80 -14.82 -6.21
C VAL A 56 -0.18 -14.23 -7.24
N PHE A 57 0.01 -12.97 -7.66
CA PHE A 57 -0.93 -12.29 -8.57
C PHE A 57 -0.58 -12.41 -10.06
N ASN A 58 0.63 -12.86 -10.40
CA ASN A 58 1.07 -12.99 -11.80
C ASN A 58 1.18 -14.43 -12.29
N LEU A 59 0.94 -15.43 -11.43
CA LEU A 59 0.87 -16.83 -11.84
C LEU A 59 -0.37 -17.10 -12.67
N VAL A 60 -0.15 -17.64 -13.86
CA VAL A 60 -1.17 -18.08 -14.80
C VAL A 60 -1.01 -19.58 -15.01
N ARG A 61 -2.10 -20.31 -14.75
CA ARG A 61 -2.24 -21.70 -15.17
C ARG A 61 -2.71 -21.73 -16.62
N ALA A 62 -2.04 -22.50 -17.45
CA ALA A 62 -2.43 -22.72 -18.83
C ALA A 62 -2.15 -24.17 -19.24
N LYS A 63 -2.76 -24.57 -20.36
CA LYS A 63 -2.53 -25.88 -20.98
C LYS A 63 -1.71 -25.68 -22.24
N THR A 64 -0.67 -26.48 -22.44
CA THR A 64 0.08 -26.50 -23.69
C THR A 64 -0.76 -27.16 -24.78
N LEU A 65 -0.42 -26.93 -26.06
CA LEU A 65 -1.07 -27.63 -27.18
C LEU A 65 -0.94 -29.16 -27.07
N ASP A 66 0.13 -29.65 -26.46
CA ASP A 66 0.37 -31.08 -26.16
C ASP A 66 -0.45 -31.61 -24.97
N GLY A 67 -1.27 -30.76 -24.37
CA GLY A 67 -2.19 -31.11 -23.30
C GLY A 67 -1.60 -31.13 -21.89
N ARG A 68 -0.36 -30.67 -21.69
CA ARG A 68 0.26 -30.56 -20.36
C ARG A 68 -0.18 -29.28 -19.65
N GLU A 69 -0.40 -29.35 -18.35
CA GLU A 69 -0.68 -28.17 -17.55
C GLU A 69 0.62 -27.55 -17.03
N ILE A 70 0.74 -26.25 -17.18
CA ILE A 70 1.90 -25.48 -16.72
C ILE A 70 1.45 -24.25 -15.95
N TRP A 71 2.33 -23.80 -15.06
CA TRP A 71 2.22 -22.51 -14.38
C TRP A 71 3.35 -21.61 -14.84
N PHE A 72 3.02 -20.39 -15.24
CA PHE A 72 4.02 -19.39 -15.59
C PHE A 72 3.67 -18.04 -14.98
N ASP A 73 4.69 -17.24 -14.73
CA ASP A 73 4.54 -15.86 -14.25
C ASP A 73 4.43 -14.93 -15.47
N ARG A 74 3.28 -14.26 -15.65
CA ARG A 74 2.99 -13.40 -16.80
C ARG A 74 3.93 -12.19 -16.94
N ILE A 75 4.68 -11.81 -15.91
CA ILE A 75 5.63 -10.69 -15.98
C ILE A 75 7.07 -11.16 -16.21
N LYS A 76 7.31 -12.47 -16.30
CA LYS A 76 8.66 -13.01 -16.49
C LYS A 76 9.15 -12.65 -17.90
N PRO A 77 10.40 -12.19 -18.07
CA PRO A 77 10.94 -11.78 -19.37
C PRO A 77 10.87 -12.84 -20.49
N GLY A 78 10.79 -14.13 -20.12
CA GLY A 78 10.65 -15.23 -21.07
C GLY A 78 9.22 -15.55 -21.51
N VAL A 79 8.22 -14.79 -21.05
CA VAL A 79 6.82 -14.88 -21.49
C VAL A 79 6.64 -13.90 -22.64
N ASP A 80 7.08 -14.32 -23.82
CA ASP A 80 6.90 -13.60 -25.07
C ASP A 80 5.67 -14.11 -25.84
N LYS A 81 5.33 -13.44 -26.93
CA LYS A 81 4.22 -13.85 -27.79
C LYS A 81 4.41 -15.28 -28.31
N LYS A 82 5.65 -15.68 -28.63
CA LYS A 82 5.97 -17.03 -29.11
C LYS A 82 5.62 -18.08 -28.07
N PHE A 83 5.99 -17.86 -26.81
CA PHE A 83 5.63 -18.73 -25.71
C PHE A 83 4.11 -18.83 -25.55
N LEU A 84 3.41 -17.69 -25.54
CA LEU A 84 1.94 -17.67 -25.39
C LEU A 84 1.22 -18.39 -26.55
N GLU A 85 1.76 -18.35 -27.76
CA GLU A 85 1.23 -19.09 -28.92
C GLU A 85 1.38 -20.62 -28.81
N THR A 86 2.25 -21.12 -27.92
CA THR A 86 2.37 -22.57 -27.62
C THR A 86 1.30 -23.10 -26.65
N LEU A 87 0.42 -22.22 -26.17
CA LEU A 87 -0.63 -22.54 -25.21
C LEU A 87 -2.00 -22.63 -25.90
N VAL A 88 -2.88 -23.41 -25.29
CA VAL A 88 -4.30 -23.47 -25.69
C VAL A 88 -4.90 -22.08 -25.51
N ARG A 89 -5.56 -21.57 -26.55
CA ARG A 89 -6.19 -20.26 -26.53
C ARG A 89 -7.47 -20.30 -25.71
N ASP A 90 -7.41 -19.67 -24.55
CA ASP A 90 -8.58 -19.23 -23.79
C ASP A 90 -8.65 -17.70 -23.80
N GLU A 91 -9.71 -17.13 -23.23
CA GLU A 91 -9.89 -15.67 -23.15
C GLU A 91 -8.71 -14.97 -22.47
N LYS A 92 -8.06 -15.63 -21.52
CA LYS A 92 -6.96 -15.08 -20.72
C LYS A 92 -5.65 -15.07 -21.50
N ILE A 93 -5.31 -16.15 -22.20
CA ILE A 93 -4.13 -16.24 -23.07
C ILE A 93 -4.30 -15.29 -24.25
N GLN A 94 -5.49 -15.19 -24.83
CA GLN A 94 -5.76 -14.23 -25.90
C GLN A 94 -5.54 -12.78 -25.43
N TYR A 95 -6.07 -12.42 -24.26
CA TYR A 95 -5.81 -11.11 -23.65
C TYR A 95 -4.31 -10.83 -23.45
N LEU A 96 -3.54 -11.83 -23.01
CA LEU A 96 -2.09 -11.69 -22.83
C LEU A 96 -1.35 -11.52 -24.16
N ILE A 97 -1.77 -12.22 -25.23
CA ILE A 97 -1.20 -12.06 -26.57
C ILE A 97 -1.48 -10.65 -27.11
N ASP A 98 -2.70 -10.15 -26.94
CA ASP A 98 -3.13 -8.85 -27.46
C ASP A 98 -2.45 -7.69 -26.73
N ASN A 99 -2.09 -7.88 -25.45
CA ASN A 99 -1.46 -6.88 -24.59
C ASN A 99 0.03 -7.17 -24.32
N CYS A 100 0.63 -8.12 -25.05
CA CYS A 100 2.04 -8.45 -24.89
C CYS A 100 2.89 -7.25 -25.33
N ASN A 101 3.62 -6.63 -24.39
CA ASN A 101 4.36 -5.40 -24.66
C ASN A 101 5.55 -5.69 -25.61
N PRO A 102 5.58 -5.12 -26.83
CA PRO A 102 6.63 -5.40 -27.83
C PRO A 102 8.04 -4.95 -27.40
N ARG A 103 8.18 -4.24 -26.28
CA ARG A 103 9.48 -3.80 -25.73
C ARG A 103 10.25 -4.89 -24.98
N CYS A 104 9.63 -6.05 -24.70
CA CYS A 104 10.28 -7.19 -24.06
C CYS A 104 10.96 -8.15 -25.06
N GLU A 105 10.85 -7.89 -26.37
CA GLU A 105 11.45 -8.70 -27.45
C GLU A 105 12.90 -8.28 -27.82
N ARG A 106 13.68 -7.78 -26.85
CA ARG A 106 15.10 -7.38 -27.06
C ARG A 106 16.08 -8.45 -26.62
#